data_AF-A0A6P1DY21-F1
#
_entry.id   AF-A0A6P1DY21-F1
#
_cell.length_a   1.000
_cell.length_b   1.000
_cell.length_c   1.000
_cell.angle_alpha   90.00
_cell.angle_beta   90.00
_cell.angle_gamma   90.00
#
_symmetry.space_group_name_H-M   'P 1'
#
loop_
_entity.id
_entity.type
_entity.pdbx_description
1 polymer ?
#
loop_
_entity_poly.entity_id
_entity_poly.type
_entity_poly.pdbx_seq_one_letter_code
_entity_poly.pdbx_strand_id
1 'polypeptide(L)'
;MATVLTWRENKMPSICLNTAISITGLSRRTLWRRIGEGGVATLGTHGPGEETRLSLDDVLPLSSLPLKQEDRSLILAADDGDAESQCCLALVFFTAHQPAEAVRWLTRAAKQLYPDAMCYLGRCYLSGEGIERDDDAGILWLSQAAAKGYPLAQQLMRFLLSPKGQQLLAAHELKALDAALDDVERQVLMKALVDTGQPRGDGEGAV
;
A
#
# COMPACT_ATOMS: atom_id res chain seq x y z
N MET A 1 -7.59 5.36 -39.88
CA MET A 1 -6.58 6.42 -39.65
C MET A 1 -6.65 6.80 -38.19
N ALA A 2 -5.58 6.54 -37.44
CA ALA A 2 -5.52 6.84 -36.01
C ALA A 2 -5.38 8.35 -35.83
N THR A 3 -6.38 8.98 -35.22
CA THR A 3 -6.34 10.42 -34.92
C THR A 3 -5.35 10.65 -33.78
N VAL A 4 -4.14 11.08 -34.12
CA VAL A 4 -3.17 11.59 -33.15
C VAL A 4 -3.60 13.02 -32.80
N LEU A 5 -4.34 13.17 -31.69
CA LEU A 5 -4.76 14.47 -31.18
C LEU A 5 -3.57 15.19 -30.53
N THR A 6 -3.30 16.41 -30.98
CA THR A 6 -2.18 17.25 -30.55
C THR A 6 -2.46 17.95 -29.22
N TRP A 7 -2.00 17.31 -28.14
CA TRP A 7 -1.20 17.86 -27.03
C TRP A 7 -1.20 19.39 -26.79
N ARG A 8 -2.23 19.96 -26.15
CA ARG A 8 -2.12 21.22 -25.37
C ARG A 8 -3.21 21.30 -24.29
N GLU A 9 -2.76 21.40 -23.03
CA GLU A 9 -3.45 21.94 -21.83
C GLU A 9 -4.39 21.08 -20.97
N ASN A 10 -4.51 19.78 -21.21
CA ASN A 10 -4.92 18.86 -20.13
C ASN A 10 -4.20 17.52 -20.34
N LYS A 11 -3.17 17.23 -19.54
CA LYS A 11 -2.53 15.91 -19.56
C LYS A 11 -3.61 14.90 -19.19
N MET A 12 -4.06 14.10 -20.15
CA MET A 12 -4.99 13.00 -19.85
C MET A 12 -4.39 12.19 -18.70
N PRO A 13 -5.10 12.04 -17.57
CA PRO A 13 -4.60 11.28 -16.44
C PRO A 13 -4.34 9.87 -16.93
N SER A 14 -3.09 9.44 -16.83
CA SER A 14 -2.66 8.17 -17.38
C SER A 14 -1.80 7.45 -16.37
N ILE A 15 -1.83 6.13 -16.42
CA ILE A 15 -1.07 5.23 -15.54
C ILE A 15 -0.29 4.22 -16.35
N CYS A 16 0.79 3.66 -15.81
CA CYS A 16 1.51 2.62 -16.54
C CYS A 16 0.66 1.34 -16.69
N LEU A 17 0.96 0.57 -17.74
CA LEU A 17 0.30 -0.72 -18.00
C LEU A 17 0.32 -1.66 -16.78
N ASN A 18 1.41 -1.66 -16.00
CA ASN A 18 1.52 -2.52 -14.82
C ASN A 18 0.55 -2.10 -13.70
N THR A 19 0.40 -0.80 -13.45
CA THR A 19 -0.60 -0.28 -12.49
C THR A 19 -2.01 -0.60 -12.96
N ALA A 20 -2.29 -0.46 -14.25
CA ALA A 20 -3.58 -0.83 -14.82
C ALA A 20 -3.88 -2.33 -14.66
N ILE A 21 -2.90 -3.20 -14.89
CA ILE A 21 -3.02 -4.65 -14.63
C ILE A 21 -3.35 -4.89 -13.16
N SER A 22 -2.61 -4.26 -12.23
CA SER A 22 -2.82 -4.44 -10.79
C SER A 22 -4.23 -4.04 -10.36
N ILE A 23 -4.71 -2.83 -10.69
CA ILE A 23 -6.01 -2.36 -10.19
C ILE A 23 -7.21 -3.06 -10.87
N THR A 24 -7.06 -3.49 -12.13
CA THR A 24 -8.14 -4.18 -12.86
C THR A 24 -8.16 -5.69 -12.65
N GLY A 25 -7.05 -6.29 -12.24
CA GLY A 25 -6.87 -7.75 -12.23
C GLY A 25 -6.86 -8.38 -13.62
N LEU A 26 -6.86 -7.59 -14.70
CA LEU A 26 -6.88 -8.08 -16.07
C LEU A 26 -5.48 -8.46 -16.54
N SER A 27 -5.39 -9.57 -17.29
CA SER A 27 -4.12 -9.95 -17.92
C SER A 27 -3.64 -8.89 -18.91
N ARG A 28 -2.33 -8.81 -19.11
CA ARG A 28 -1.70 -7.97 -20.15
C ARG A 28 -2.34 -8.19 -21.52
N ARG A 29 -2.60 -9.45 -21.91
CA ARG A 29 -3.26 -9.82 -23.17
C ARG A 29 -4.66 -9.21 -23.27
N THR A 30 -5.43 -9.23 -22.18
CA THR A 30 -6.79 -8.70 -22.15
C THR A 30 -6.81 -7.18 -22.32
N LEU A 31 -5.88 -6.46 -21.67
CA LEU A 31 -5.75 -5.02 -21.84
C LEU A 31 -5.29 -4.66 -23.26
N TRP A 32 -4.33 -5.38 -23.84
CA TRP A 32 -3.93 -5.17 -25.24
C TRP A 32 -5.06 -5.40 -26.23
N ARG A 33 -5.93 -6.40 -25.99
CA ARG A 33 -7.13 -6.60 -26.81
C ARG A 33 -8.04 -5.35 -26.76
N ARG A 34 -8.32 -4.83 -25.55
CA ARG A 34 -9.15 -3.63 -25.37
C ARG A 34 -8.55 -2.38 -26.02
N ILE A 35 -7.22 -2.24 -25.97
CA ILE A 35 -6.50 -1.17 -26.68
C ILE A 35 -6.72 -1.29 -28.19
N GLY A 36 -6.57 -2.48 -28.76
CA GLY A 36 -6.81 -2.73 -30.19
C GLY A 36 -8.26 -2.53 -30.62
N GLU A 37 -9.22 -2.80 -29.73
CA GLU A 37 -10.65 -2.55 -29.92
C GLU A 37 -11.05 -1.07 -29.72
N GLY A 38 -10.11 -0.21 -29.30
CA GLY A 38 -10.36 1.22 -29.02
C GLY A 38 -11.08 1.50 -27.70
N GLY A 39 -11.22 0.48 -26.83
CA GLY A 39 -11.89 0.61 -25.53
C GLY A 39 -11.00 1.14 -24.39
N VAL A 40 -9.69 1.25 -24.61
CA VAL A 40 -8.74 1.89 -23.68
C VAL A 40 -7.75 2.72 -24.50
N ALA A 41 -7.72 4.03 -24.26
CA ALA A 41 -6.76 4.92 -24.90
C ALA A 41 -5.35 4.75 -24.33
N THR A 42 -4.34 4.93 -25.19
CA THR A 42 -2.92 4.88 -24.84
C THR A 42 -2.27 6.25 -25.03
N LEU A 43 -1.28 6.57 -24.21
CA LEU A 43 -0.41 7.74 -24.35
C LEU A 43 1.03 7.29 -24.62
N GLY A 44 1.64 7.82 -25.68
CA GLY A 44 3.04 7.58 -26.05
C GLY A 44 3.26 6.49 -27.12
N THR A 45 4.49 6.38 -27.63
CA THR A 45 4.89 5.40 -28.64
C THR A 45 5.25 4.05 -28.00
N HIS A 46 4.84 2.96 -28.66
CA HIS A 46 4.98 1.58 -28.19
C HIS A 46 6.46 1.12 -28.07
N GLY A 47 7.02 1.21 -26.86
CA GLY A 47 8.23 0.50 -26.42
C GLY A 47 7.89 -0.61 -25.41
N PRO A 48 8.68 -1.69 -25.28
CA PRO A 48 8.35 -2.80 -24.40
C PRO A 48 8.53 -2.43 -22.92
N GLY A 49 7.47 -2.60 -22.13
CA GLY A 49 7.56 -2.92 -20.70
C GLY A 49 7.03 -1.88 -19.73
N GLU A 50 7.42 -0.62 -19.87
CA GLU A 50 7.15 0.42 -18.85
C GLU A 50 6.74 1.79 -19.42
N GLU A 51 6.92 2.02 -20.72
CA GLU A 51 6.54 3.29 -21.38
C GLU A 51 5.05 3.39 -21.73
N THR A 52 4.35 2.27 -21.88
CA THR A 52 2.94 2.29 -22.28
C THR A 52 2.09 2.83 -21.15
N ARG A 53 1.59 4.06 -21.33
CA ARG A 53 0.62 4.69 -20.43
C ARG A 53 -0.80 4.50 -20.97
N LEU A 54 -1.72 4.19 -20.07
CA LEU A 54 -3.14 3.99 -20.38
C LEU A 54 -3.95 5.12 -19.74
N SER A 55 -5.02 5.55 -20.41
CA SER A 55 -6.00 6.48 -19.85
C SER A 55 -6.58 5.92 -18.56
N LEU A 56 -6.37 6.61 -17.44
CA LEU A 56 -6.96 6.22 -16.15
C LEU A 56 -8.49 6.24 -16.23
N ASP A 57 -9.06 7.15 -17.01
CA ASP A 57 -10.50 7.31 -17.16
C ASP A 57 -11.14 6.09 -17.84
N ASP A 58 -10.42 5.44 -18.75
CA ASP A 58 -10.89 4.22 -19.41
C ASP A 58 -10.60 2.97 -18.56
N VAL A 59 -9.54 3.00 -17.76
CA VAL A 59 -9.11 1.87 -16.93
C VAL A 59 -9.91 1.78 -15.63
N LEU A 60 -10.22 2.90 -14.99
CA LEU A 60 -10.87 2.95 -13.68
C LEU A 60 -12.24 2.23 -13.64
N PRO A 61 -13.12 2.36 -14.65
CA PRO A 61 -14.36 1.59 -14.71
C PRO A 61 -14.16 0.07 -14.81
N LEU A 62 -12.95 -0.39 -15.17
CA LEU A 62 -12.58 -1.81 -15.24
C LEU A 62 -11.92 -2.31 -13.94
N SER A 63 -11.76 -1.45 -12.95
CA SER A 63 -11.12 -1.77 -11.67
C SER A 63 -11.85 -2.91 -10.96
N SER A 64 -11.08 -3.85 -10.41
CA SER A 64 -11.59 -4.89 -9.50
C SER A 64 -11.67 -4.39 -8.05
N LEU A 65 -11.06 -3.24 -7.77
CA LEU A 65 -11.04 -2.57 -6.47
C LEU A 65 -12.22 -1.60 -6.34
N PRO A 66 -12.66 -1.29 -5.11
CA PRO A 66 -13.72 -0.30 -4.83
C PRO A 66 -13.23 1.16 -5.03
N LEU A 67 -12.51 1.42 -6.11
CA LEU A 67 -11.97 2.73 -6.46
C LEU A 67 -13.01 3.55 -7.22
N LYS A 68 -13.16 4.79 -6.80
CA LYS A 68 -14.06 5.78 -7.39
C LYS A 68 -13.28 6.84 -8.14
N GLN A 69 -14.06 7.69 -8.79
CA GLN A 69 -13.59 8.86 -9.50
C GLN A 69 -12.76 9.81 -8.62
N GLU A 70 -13.09 9.89 -7.34
CA GLU A 70 -12.40 10.71 -6.33
C GLU A 70 -11.00 10.14 -5.99
N ASP A 71 -10.77 8.84 -6.18
CA ASP A 71 -9.50 8.18 -5.87
C ASP A 71 -8.45 8.32 -7.00
N ARG A 72 -8.76 9.06 -8.08
CA ARG A 72 -7.81 9.27 -9.20
C ARG A 72 -6.47 9.82 -8.70
N SER A 73 -6.49 10.76 -7.76
CA SER A 73 -5.26 11.37 -7.23
C SER A 73 -4.37 10.34 -6.55
N LEU A 74 -4.96 9.46 -5.73
CA LEU A 74 -4.27 8.34 -5.08
C LEU A 74 -3.61 7.42 -6.11
N ILE A 75 -4.35 7.01 -7.15
CA ILE A 75 -3.85 6.07 -8.15
C ILE A 75 -2.72 6.70 -8.98
N LEU A 76 -2.86 7.96 -9.37
CA LEU A 76 -1.83 8.67 -10.13
C LEU A 76 -0.56 8.87 -9.31
N ALA A 77 -0.69 9.32 -8.05
CA ALA A 77 0.46 9.50 -7.18
C ALA A 77 1.17 8.16 -6.88
N ALA A 78 0.41 7.08 -6.64
CA ALA A 78 0.97 5.75 -6.45
C ALA A 78 1.72 5.25 -7.70
N ASP A 79 1.16 5.46 -8.91
CA ASP A 79 1.80 5.14 -10.19
C ASP A 79 3.09 5.93 -10.41
N ASP A 80 3.09 7.22 -10.05
CA ASP A 80 4.23 8.12 -10.17
C ASP A 80 5.33 7.86 -9.13
N GLY A 81 5.07 6.99 -8.15
CA GLY A 81 6.08 6.52 -7.21
C GLY A 81 5.91 7.02 -5.78
N ASP A 82 4.90 7.83 -5.48
CA ASP A 82 4.71 8.40 -4.14
C ASP A 82 4.52 7.30 -3.09
N ALA A 83 5.41 7.24 -2.09
CA ALA A 83 5.48 6.12 -1.16
C ALA A 83 4.25 6.04 -0.23
N GLU A 84 3.72 7.19 0.19
CA GLU A 84 2.49 7.27 0.98
C GLU A 84 1.30 6.75 0.16
N SER A 85 1.12 7.23 -1.07
CA SER A 85 0.06 6.79 -1.97
C SER A 85 0.17 5.31 -2.34
N GLN A 86 1.39 4.78 -2.53
CA GLN A 86 1.63 3.35 -2.72
C GLN A 86 1.19 2.54 -1.49
N CYS A 87 1.48 3.04 -0.28
CA CYS A 87 1.04 2.42 0.96
C CYS A 87 -0.50 2.45 1.08
N CYS A 88 -1.12 3.59 0.82
CA CYS A 88 -2.57 3.76 0.84
C CYS A 88 -3.26 2.85 -0.18
N LEU A 89 -2.74 2.76 -1.41
CA LEU A 89 -3.27 1.85 -2.42
C LEU A 89 -3.13 0.38 -1.99
N ALA A 90 -2.05 0.01 -1.30
CA ALA A 90 -1.91 -1.33 -0.73
C ALA A 90 -3.01 -1.64 0.31
N LEU A 91 -3.39 -0.67 1.15
CA LEU A 91 -4.52 -0.83 2.08
C LEU A 91 -5.85 -1.04 1.34
N VAL A 92 -6.04 -0.38 0.19
CA VAL A 92 -7.21 -0.66 -0.67
C VAL A 92 -7.18 -2.11 -1.17
N PHE A 93 -6.02 -2.64 -1.57
CA PHE A 93 -5.91 -4.06 -1.95
C PHE A 93 -6.23 -5.02 -0.79
N PHE A 94 -5.81 -4.73 0.44
CA PHE A 94 -6.20 -5.54 1.61
C PHE A 94 -7.71 -5.55 1.83
N THR A 95 -8.36 -4.38 1.80
CA THR A 95 -9.83 -4.31 1.94
C THR A 95 -10.56 -5.05 0.81
N ALA A 96 -9.97 -5.08 -0.40
CA ALA A 96 -10.45 -5.87 -1.53
C ALA A 96 -10.07 -7.36 -1.47
N HIS A 97 -9.48 -7.85 -0.37
CA HIS A 97 -9.07 -9.24 -0.18
C HIS A 97 -8.04 -9.72 -1.23
N GLN A 98 -7.15 -8.83 -1.66
CA GLN A 98 -6.08 -9.08 -2.63
C GLN A 98 -4.69 -8.86 -1.98
N PRO A 99 -4.32 -9.64 -0.96
CA PRO A 99 -3.13 -9.37 -0.15
C PRO A 99 -1.82 -9.51 -0.94
N ALA A 100 -1.77 -10.34 -1.98
CA ALA A 100 -0.57 -10.47 -2.82
C ALA A 100 -0.24 -9.18 -3.59
N GLU A 101 -1.25 -8.47 -4.13
CA GLU A 101 -1.01 -7.16 -4.73
C GLU A 101 -0.70 -6.11 -3.66
N ALA A 102 -1.37 -6.16 -2.51
CA ALA A 102 -1.06 -5.27 -1.40
C ALA A 102 0.43 -5.34 -1.00
N VAL A 103 0.97 -6.56 -0.83
CA VAL A 103 2.39 -6.76 -0.53
C VAL A 103 3.30 -6.20 -1.64
N ARG A 104 2.92 -6.33 -2.92
CA ARG A 104 3.71 -5.75 -4.02
C ARG A 104 3.78 -4.23 -3.92
N TRP A 105 2.67 -3.57 -3.60
CA TRP A 105 2.62 -2.11 -3.40
C TRP A 105 3.34 -1.66 -2.13
N LEU A 106 3.15 -2.36 -1.01
CA LEU A 106 3.93 -2.14 0.22
C LEU A 106 5.42 -2.29 -0.02
N THR A 107 5.84 -3.28 -0.79
CA THR A 107 7.26 -3.49 -1.12
C THR A 107 7.85 -2.29 -1.88
N ARG A 108 7.07 -1.67 -2.77
CA ARG A 108 7.52 -0.45 -3.48
C ARG A 108 7.68 0.73 -2.51
N ALA A 109 6.72 0.95 -1.63
CA ALA A 109 6.78 2.02 -0.63
C ALA A 109 7.88 1.78 0.43
N ALA A 110 8.02 0.55 0.93
CA ALA A 110 9.03 0.17 1.92
C ALA A 110 10.45 0.30 1.38
N LYS A 111 10.68 0.02 0.09
CA LYS A 111 11.98 0.27 -0.58
C LYS A 111 12.38 1.75 -0.59
N GLN A 112 11.41 2.66 -0.47
CA GLN A 112 11.64 4.11 -0.34
C GLN A 112 11.81 4.54 1.13
N LEU A 113 11.91 3.57 2.05
CA LEU A 113 12.04 3.79 3.49
C LEU A 113 10.82 4.44 4.14
N TYR A 114 9.62 4.26 3.56
CA TYR A 114 8.38 4.75 4.12
C TYR A 114 7.98 3.91 5.36
N PRO A 115 7.96 4.49 6.58
CA PRO A 115 7.88 3.70 7.81
C PRO A 115 6.58 2.89 7.98
N ASP A 116 5.43 3.44 7.56
CA ASP A 116 4.16 2.72 7.62
C ASP A 116 4.19 1.48 6.72
N ALA A 117 4.69 1.63 5.49
CA ALA A 117 4.78 0.51 4.55
C ALA A 117 5.76 -0.57 5.03
N MET A 118 6.89 -0.18 5.63
CA MET A 118 7.81 -1.12 6.28
C MET A 118 7.11 -1.86 7.42
N CYS A 119 6.30 -1.17 8.23
CA CYS A 119 5.57 -1.79 9.32
C CYS A 119 4.55 -2.82 8.81
N TYR A 120 3.72 -2.44 7.84
CA TYR A 120 2.75 -3.34 7.24
C TYR A 120 3.42 -4.53 6.54
N LEU A 121 4.50 -4.29 5.78
CA LEU A 121 5.24 -5.37 5.12
C LEU A 121 5.83 -6.34 6.14
N GLY A 122 6.37 -5.83 7.25
CA GLY A 122 6.86 -6.67 8.35
C GLY A 122 5.76 -7.54 8.97
N ARG A 123 4.55 -7.00 9.12
CA ARG A 123 3.37 -7.79 9.55
C ARG A 123 3.02 -8.88 8.54
N CYS A 124 2.99 -8.58 7.25
CA CYS A 124 2.68 -9.57 6.21
C CYS A 124 3.65 -10.76 6.22
N TYR A 125 4.94 -10.51 6.45
CA TYR A 125 5.93 -11.57 6.59
C TYR A 125 5.72 -12.42 7.84
N LEU A 126 5.29 -11.83 8.97
CA LEU A 126 5.00 -12.57 10.20
C LEU A 126 3.70 -13.40 10.09
N SER A 127 2.68 -12.86 9.42
CA SER A 127 1.37 -13.51 9.26
C SER A 127 1.31 -14.47 8.05
N GLY A 128 2.23 -14.33 7.10
CA GLY A 128 2.15 -15.01 5.80
C GLY A 128 0.99 -14.51 4.93
N GLU A 129 0.51 -13.29 5.16
CA GLU A 129 -0.60 -12.71 4.40
C GLU A 129 -0.12 -12.13 3.07
N GLY A 130 -0.50 -12.77 1.96
CA GLY A 130 -0.14 -12.32 0.61
C GLY A 130 1.32 -12.58 0.21
N ILE A 131 2.13 -13.13 1.12
CA ILE A 131 3.52 -13.50 0.94
C ILE A 131 3.85 -14.73 1.78
N GLU A 132 4.89 -15.47 1.41
CA GLU A 132 5.38 -16.58 2.24
C GLU A 132 5.87 -16.05 3.60
N ARG A 133 5.53 -16.77 4.67
CA ARG A 133 5.91 -16.38 6.03
C ARG A 133 7.42 -16.46 6.19
N ASP A 134 8.00 -15.40 6.73
CA ASP A 134 9.42 -15.29 7.05
C ASP A 134 9.56 -14.39 8.29
N ASP A 135 9.71 -15.02 9.45
CA ASP A 135 9.75 -14.30 10.72
C ASP A 135 10.95 -13.35 10.81
N ASP A 136 12.10 -13.75 10.24
CA ASP A 136 13.31 -12.94 10.24
C ASP A 136 13.15 -11.71 9.34
N ALA A 137 12.59 -11.88 8.14
CA ALA A 137 12.27 -10.75 7.26
C ALA A 137 11.24 -9.81 7.91
N GLY A 138 10.22 -10.37 8.57
CA GLY A 138 9.19 -9.60 9.28
C GLY A 138 9.77 -8.73 10.40
N ILE A 139 10.61 -9.32 11.26
CA ILE A 139 11.31 -8.61 12.33
C ILE A 139 12.26 -7.56 11.75
N LEU A 140 12.96 -7.86 10.65
CA LEU A 140 13.87 -6.91 10.02
C LEU A 140 13.12 -5.65 9.55
N TRP A 141 12.01 -5.79 8.82
CA TRP A 141 11.22 -4.65 8.36
C TRP A 141 10.62 -3.84 9.52
N LEU A 142 10.09 -4.51 10.55
CA LEU A 142 9.58 -3.84 11.75
C LEU A 142 10.69 -3.09 12.50
N SER A 143 11.89 -3.66 12.59
CA SER A 143 13.03 -3.01 13.25
C SER A 143 13.45 -1.73 12.52
N GLN A 144 13.41 -1.72 11.18
CA GLN A 144 13.70 -0.55 10.37
C GLN A 144 12.64 0.54 10.54
N ALA A 145 11.35 0.17 10.54
CA ALA A 145 10.26 1.11 10.82
C ALA A 145 10.37 1.71 12.24
N ALA A 146 10.68 0.88 13.23
CA ALA A 146 10.87 1.31 14.62
C ALA A 146 12.06 2.27 14.77
N ALA A 147 13.17 2.01 14.06
CA ALA A 147 14.35 2.87 14.02
C ALA A 147 14.06 4.24 13.35
N LYS A 148 13.08 4.30 12.44
CA LYS A 148 12.56 5.56 11.88
C LYS A 148 11.59 6.29 12.79
N GLY A 149 11.33 5.78 13.99
CA GLY A 149 10.45 6.41 14.96
C GLY A 149 8.97 6.05 14.82
N TYR A 150 8.61 5.07 13.99
CA TYR A 150 7.21 4.71 13.78
C TYR A 150 6.61 4.07 15.05
N PRO A 151 5.61 4.69 15.71
CA PRO A 151 5.18 4.29 17.05
C PRO A 151 4.64 2.86 17.13
N LEU A 152 3.86 2.44 16.12
CA LEU A 152 3.30 1.09 16.07
C LEU A 152 4.42 0.05 15.94
N ALA A 153 5.37 0.25 15.02
CA ALA A 153 6.51 -0.66 14.87
C ALA A 153 7.34 -0.77 16.15
N GLN A 154 7.53 0.33 16.90
CA GLN A 154 8.22 0.28 18.19
C GLN A 154 7.49 -0.60 19.22
N GLN A 155 6.16 -0.52 19.30
CA GLN A 155 5.39 -1.38 20.22
C GLN A 155 5.37 -2.84 19.75
N LEU A 156 5.24 -3.09 18.45
CA LEU A 156 5.30 -4.44 17.89
C LEU A 156 6.67 -5.08 18.16
N MET A 157 7.77 -4.35 17.95
CA MET A 157 9.12 -4.83 18.29
C MET A 157 9.27 -5.10 19.78
N ARG A 158 8.77 -4.22 20.66
CA ARG A 158 8.78 -4.47 22.11
C ARG A 158 8.01 -5.74 22.47
N PHE A 159 6.87 -5.99 21.83
CA PHE A 159 6.10 -7.21 22.05
C PHE A 159 6.85 -8.45 21.57
N LEU A 160 7.40 -8.44 20.34
CA LEU A 160 8.14 -9.56 19.76
C LEU A 160 9.38 -9.93 20.58
N LEU A 161 10.04 -8.94 21.20
CA LEU A 161 11.19 -9.15 22.09
C LEU A 161 10.80 -9.58 23.51
N SER A 162 9.51 -9.55 23.87
CA SER A 162 9.04 -10.00 25.18
C SER A 162 9.05 -11.54 25.28
N PRO A 163 9.06 -12.13 26.49
CA PRO A 163 8.98 -13.58 26.65
C PRO A 163 7.78 -14.21 25.94
N LYS A 164 6.62 -13.54 25.96
CA LYS A 164 5.41 -14.01 25.27
C LYS A 164 5.59 -13.98 23.74
N GLY A 165 6.17 -12.91 23.20
CA GLY A 165 6.44 -12.80 21.76
C GLY A 165 7.40 -13.89 21.28
N GLN A 166 8.52 -14.06 21.99
CA GLN A 166 9.51 -15.11 21.69
C GLN A 166 8.92 -16.52 21.77
N GLN A 167 8.07 -16.78 22.76
CA GLN A 167 7.38 -18.06 22.90
C GLN A 167 6.47 -18.34 21.69
N LEU A 168 5.67 -17.36 21.25
CA LEU A 168 4.75 -17.52 20.12
C LEU A 168 5.49 -17.73 18.79
N LEU A 169 6.61 -17.03 18.60
CA LEU A 169 7.49 -17.23 17.45
C LEU A 169 8.09 -18.64 17.44
N ALA A 170 8.68 -19.07 18.56
CA ALA A 170 9.30 -20.40 18.70
C ALA A 170 8.29 -21.56 18.57
N ALA A 171 7.06 -21.35 19.01
CA ALA A 171 5.98 -22.33 18.88
C ALA A 171 5.36 -22.33 17.47
N HIS A 172 5.75 -21.39 16.59
CA HIS A 172 5.14 -21.14 15.28
C HIS A 172 3.61 -20.99 15.32
N GLU A 173 3.06 -20.49 16.43
CA GLU A 173 1.61 -20.34 16.64
C GLU A 173 1.06 -19.13 15.89
N LEU A 174 0.93 -19.25 14.57
CA LEU A 174 0.58 -18.14 13.67
C LEU A 174 -0.66 -17.35 14.13
N LYS A 175 -1.76 -18.06 14.41
CA LYS A 175 -3.03 -17.41 14.80
C LYS A 175 -2.93 -16.65 16.12
N ALA A 176 -2.18 -17.20 17.08
CA ALA A 176 -2.02 -16.58 18.39
C ALA A 176 -1.05 -15.39 18.31
N LEU A 177 0.00 -15.50 17.50
CA LEU A 177 0.91 -14.40 17.19
C LEU A 177 0.16 -13.25 16.52
N ASP A 178 -0.57 -13.53 15.44
CA ASP A 178 -1.32 -12.52 14.69
C ASP A 178 -2.35 -11.79 15.56
N ALA A 179 -3.16 -12.54 16.32
CA ALA A 179 -4.11 -11.95 17.27
C ALA A 179 -3.42 -11.07 18.34
N ALA A 180 -2.23 -11.45 18.81
CA ALA A 180 -1.49 -10.64 19.77
C ALA A 180 -0.90 -9.36 19.14
N LEU A 181 -0.48 -9.41 17.87
CA LEU A 181 -0.01 -8.23 17.14
C LEU A 181 -1.18 -7.27 16.86
N ASP A 182 -2.35 -7.78 16.50
CA ASP A 182 -3.59 -6.98 16.36
C ASP A 182 -3.98 -6.30 17.67
N ASP A 183 -3.82 -6.98 18.81
CA ASP A 183 -4.08 -6.39 20.12
C ASP A 183 -3.12 -5.24 20.44
N VAL A 184 -1.83 -5.38 20.09
CA VAL A 184 -0.84 -4.31 20.22
C VAL A 184 -1.24 -3.11 19.36
N GLU A 185 -1.62 -3.34 18.10
CA GLU A 185 -2.06 -2.29 17.19
C GLU A 185 -3.29 -1.55 17.72
N ARG A 186 -4.30 -2.29 18.19
CA ARG A 186 -5.49 -1.70 18.82
C ARG A 186 -5.15 -0.83 20.02
N GLN A 187 -4.22 -1.26 20.88
CA GLN A 187 -3.79 -0.46 22.03
C GLN A 187 -3.09 0.85 21.62
N VAL A 188 -2.24 0.80 20.60
CA VAL A 188 -1.54 1.98 20.06
C VAL A 188 -2.54 2.99 19.51
N LEU A 189 -3.50 2.52 18.70
CA LEU A 189 -4.54 3.37 18.11
C LEU A 189 -5.44 4.00 19.19
N MET A 190 -5.87 3.20 20.17
CA MET A 190 -6.70 3.71 21.28
C MET A 190 -5.98 4.79 22.09
N LYS A 191 -4.68 4.60 22.36
CA LYS A 191 -3.89 5.62 23.05
C LYS A 191 -3.79 6.91 22.24
N ALA A 192 -3.51 6.82 20.94
CA ALA A 192 -3.43 7.99 20.07
C ALA A 192 -4.74 8.78 20.05
N LEU A 193 -5.89 8.09 20.00
CA LEU A 193 -7.21 8.74 20.05
C LEU A 193 -7.43 9.51 21.37
N VAL A 194 -7.08 8.91 22.51
CA VAL A 194 -7.21 9.56 23.83
C VAL A 194 -6.31 10.80 23.92
N ASP A 195 -5.07 10.72 23.43
CA ASP A 195 -4.10 11.82 23.46
C ASP A 195 -4.55 13.00 22.56
N THR A 196 -5.26 12.71 21.45
CA THR A 196 -5.84 13.76 20.57
C THR A 196 -7.14 14.37 21.09
N GLY A 197 -7.82 13.72 22.03
CA GLY A 197 -9.11 14.15 22.60
C GLY A 197 -9.01 15.02 23.86
N GLN A 198 -7.81 15.20 24.42
CA GLN A 198 -7.59 16.15 25.51
C GLN A 198 -7.42 17.57 24.94
N PRO A 199 -8.22 18.57 25.36
CA PRO A 199 -7.89 19.95 25.06
C PRO A 199 -6.50 20.20 25.64
N ARG A 200 -5.57 20.71 24.81
CA ARG A 200 -4.34 21.31 25.32
C ARG A 200 -4.78 22.33 26.35
N GLY A 201 -4.58 22.02 27.62
CA GLY A 201 -4.82 22.97 28.69
C GLY A 201 -3.89 24.13 28.43
N ASP A 202 -4.42 25.20 27.86
CA ASP A 202 -3.77 26.50 27.80
C ASP A 202 -3.54 26.93 29.24
N GLY A 203 -2.39 26.52 29.77
CA GLY A 203 -1.83 27.05 30.99
C GLY A 203 -1.27 28.43 30.71
N GLU A 204 -2.15 29.40 30.41
CA GLU A 204 -1.86 30.82 30.63
C GLU A 204 -2.38 31.19 32.01
N GLY A 205 -1.47 31.20 32.98
CA GLY A 205 -1.71 31.66 34.33
C GLY A 205 -0.42 31.76 35.13
N ALA A 206 0.34 32.84 34.91
CA ALA A 206 1.33 33.51 35.79
C ALA A 206 2.28 34.31 34.87
N VAL A 207 2.47 35.64 34.96
CA VAL A 207 2.33 36.65 36.02
C VAL A 207 1.99 37.99 35.37
#